data_AF-A0A1H6W7P1-F1
#
_entry.id   AF-A0A1H6W7P1-F1
#
_cell.length_a   1.000
_cell.length_b   1.000
_cell.length_c   1.000
_cell.angle_alpha   90.00
_cell.angle_beta   90.00
_cell.angle_gamma   90.00
#
_symmetry.space_group_name_H-M   'P 1'
#
loop_
_entity.id
_entity.type
_entity.pdbx_description
1 polymer ?
#
loop_
_entity_poly.entity_id
_entity_poly.type
_entity_poly.pdbx_seq_one_letter_code
_entity_poly.pdbx_strand_id
1 'polypeptide(L)' 'MEVLEGNQIECSRCENIIELEDAVGLNKSKSIFKPLCSDCLGAIGVPQGYDLERDITYLAR' A
#
# COMPACT_ATOMS: atom_id res chain seq x y z
N MET A 1 -1.75 -3.43 -10.77
CA MET A 1 -2.30 -2.86 -9.53
C MET A 1 -3.47 -2.02 -9.94
N GLU A 2 -4.63 -2.32 -9.39
CA GLU A 2 -5.88 -1.65 -9.74
C GLU A 2 -6.34 -0.91 -8.50
N VAL A 3 -6.48 0.41 -8.62
CA VAL A 3 -7.19 1.23 -7.64
C VAL A 3 -8.67 1.04 -7.93
N LEU A 4 -9.44 0.59 -6.94
CA LEU A 4 -10.87 0.37 -7.09
C LEU A 4 -11.60 1.73 -7.11
N GLU A 5 -12.82 1.75 -7.65
CA GLU A 5 -13.64 2.96 -7.65
C GLU A 5 -13.84 3.50 -6.22
N GLY A 6 -13.47 4.76 -5.99
CA GLY A 6 -13.79 5.47 -4.75
C GLY A 6 -12.73 5.47 -3.65
N ASN A 7 -11.45 5.71 -3.98
CA ASN A 7 -10.33 5.81 -3.03
C ASN A 7 -9.94 4.51 -2.32
N GLN A 8 -10.29 3.36 -2.88
CA GLN A 8 -10.00 2.07 -2.29
C GLN A 8 -8.89 1.35 -3.02
N ILE A 9 -8.10 0.58 -2.27
CA ILE A 9 -7.01 -0.23 -2.82
C ILE A 9 -6.98 -1.61 -2.15
N GLU A 10 -6.57 -2.60 -2.91
CA GLU A 10 -6.37 -3.96 -2.40
C GLU A 10 -5.00 -4.09 -1.74
N CYS A 11 -4.97 -4.57 -0.49
CA CYS A 11 -3.75 -4.91 0.20
C CYS A 11 -3.02 -6.05 -0.54
N SER A 12 -1.77 -5.80 -0.94
CA SER A 12 -0.95 -6.78 -1.68
C SER A 12 -0.55 -8.04 -0.88
N ARG A 13 -0.95 -8.15 0.39
CA ARG A 13 -0.63 -9.29 1.26
C ARG A 13 -1.85 -10.11 1.66
N CYS A 14 -2.93 -9.47 2.09
CA CYS A 14 -4.13 -10.15 2.58
C CYS A 14 -5.34 -10.00 1.65
N GLU A 15 -5.20 -9.30 0.52
CA GLU A 15 -6.26 -9.10 -0.48
C GLU A 15 -7.49 -8.35 0.07
N ASN A 16 -7.37 -7.75 1.27
CA ASN A 16 -8.42 -6.91 1.83
C ASN A 16 -8.50 -5.58 1.08
N ILE A 17 -9.72 -5.11 0.85
CA ILE A 17 -9.98 -3.76 0.36
C ILE A 17 -9.87 -2.80 1.53
N ILE A 18 -9.05 -1.76 1.37
CA ILE A 18 -8.81 -0.72 2.37
C ILE A 18 -8.85 0.65 1.70
N GLU A 19 -9.21 1.68 2.47
CA GLU A 19 -9.14 3.06 2.01
C GLU A 19 -7.67 3.47 1.79
N LEU A 20 -7.42 4.30 0.78
CA LEU A 20 -6.08 4.83 0.49
C LEU A 20 -5.51 5.68 1.65
N GLU A 21 -6.36 6.27 2.48
CA GLU A 21 -5.95 7.03 3.67
C GLU A 21 -5.40 6.13 4.79
N ASP A 22 -5.86 4.88 4.85
CA ASP A 22 -5.42 3.88 5.84
C ASP A 22 -4.34 2.94 5.29
N ALA A 23 -4.12 2.98 3.97
CA ALA A 23 -3.14 2.18 3.28
C ALA A 23 -1.77 2.84 3.26
N VAL A 24 -0.72 2.02 3.29
CA VAL A 24 0.67 2.46 3.10
C VAL A 24 1.27 1.83 1.86
N GLY A 25 2.23 2.50 1.24
CA GLY A 25 2.99 1.98 0.10
C GLY A 25 4.35 1.44 0.53
N LEU A 26 4.67 0.21 0.15
CA LEU A 26 6.05 -0.30 0.16
C LEU A 26 6.67 -0.14 -1.22
N ASN A 27 7.74 0.64 -1.29
CA ASN A 27 8.43 1.00 -2.52
C ASN A 27 9.85 0.42 -2.53
N LYS A 28 10.23 -0.35 -3.54
CA LYS A 28 11.64 -0.78 -3.71
C LYS A 28 12.36 -0.05 -4.83
N SER A 29 11.60 0.42 -5.82
CA SER A 29 12.07 1.09 -7.03
C SER A 29 10.86 1.73 -7.72
N LYS A 30 11.07 2.62 -8.71
CA LYS A 30 9.98 3.30 -9.46
C LYS A 30 8.93 2.35 -10.07
N SER A 31 9.25 1.07 -10.22
CA SER A 31 8.37 0.06 -10.83
C SER A 31 7.78 -0.95 -9.85
N ILE A 32 8.15 -0.87 -8.56
CA ILE A 32 7.70 -1.82 -7.53
C ILE A 32 7.12 -1.03 -6.36
N PHE A 33 5.82 -0.78 -6.45
CA PHE A 33 4.96 -0.25 -5.40
C PHE A 33 4.05 -1.39 -4.91
N LYS A 34 3.83 -1.49 -3.59
CA LYS A 34 2.93 -2.47 -2.98
C LYS A 34 2.11 -1.84 -1.85
N PRO A 35 0.79 -1.65 -2.00
CA PRO A 35 -0.08 -1.18 -0.94
C PRO A 35 -0.25 -2.24 0.13
N LEU A 36 -0.27 -1.84 1.39
CA LEU A 36 -0.51 -2.69 2.54
C LEU A 36 -1.43 -1.99 3.55
N CYS A 37 -2.26 -2.79 4.23
CA CYS A 37 -2.97 -2.33 5.42
C CYS A 37 -2.00 -2.22 6.62
N SER A 38 -2.42 -1.48 7.64
CA SER A 38 -1.67 -1.27 8.87
C SER A 38 -1.34 -2.59 9.58
N ASP A 39 -2.24 -3.57 9.57
CA ASP A 39 -2.01 -4.89 10.18
C ASP A 39 -0.89 -5.67 9.47
N CYS A 40 -0.92 -5.66 8.14
CA CYS A 40 0.09 -6.35 7.33
C CYS A 40 1.46 -5.68 7.46
N LEU A 41 1.49 -4.34 7.51
CA LEU A 41 2.71 -3.59 7.80
C LEU A 41 3.24 -3.92 9.19
N GLY A 42 2.38 -3.97 10.21
CA GLY A 42 2.78 -4.33 11.57
C GLY A 42 3.34 -5.75 11.68
N ALA A 43 2.80 -6.69 10.90
CA ALA A 43 3.23 -8.07 10.88
C ALA A 43 4.59 -8.31 10.20
N ILE A 44 4.88 -7.59 9.10
CA ILE A 44 6.13 -7.82 8.33
C ILE A 44 7.17 -6.71 8.48
N GLY A 45 6.79 -5.56 9.03
CA GLY A 45 7.59 -4.35 9.05
C GLY A 45 7.88 -3.82 7.65
N VAL A 46 9.01 -3.10 7.54
CA VAL A 46 9.53 -2.63 6.25
C VAL A 46 10.70 -3.55 5.86
N PRO A 47 10.56 -4.38 4.82
CA PRO A 47 11.64 -5.28 4.41
C PRO A 47 12.88 -4.50 3.95
N GLN A 48 14.07 -5.11 4.06
CA GLN A 48 15.31 -4.45 3.67
C GLN A 48 15.29 -4.04 2.19
N GLY A 49 15.64 -2.77 1.93
CA GLY A 49 15.64 -2.19 0.59
C GLY A 49 14.26 -1.79 0.08
N TYR A 50 13.23 -1.81 0.93
CA TYR A 50 11.97 -1.12 0.70
C TYR A 50 11.93 0.17 1.52
N ASP A 51 11.35 1.20 0.92
CA ASP A 51 10.95 2.45 1.53
C ASP A 51 9.46 2.40 1.86
N LEU A 52 9.11 2.94 3.02
CA LEU A 52 7.73 3.05 3.47
C LEU A 52 7.19 4.44 3.13
N GLU A 53 6.15 4.48 2.31
CA GLU A 53 5.39 5.66 1.99
C GLU A 53 4.05 5.63 2.74
N ARG A 54 3.84 6.61 3.62
CA ARG A 54 2.66 6.64 4.50
C ARG A 54 1.44 7.29 3.89
N ASP A 55 1.63 8.14 2.89
CA ASP A 55 0.55 8.82 2.19
C ASP A 55 0.57 8.37 0.72
N ILE A 56 -0.41 7.56 0.35
CA ILE A 56 -0.57 7.05 -1.01
C ILE A 56 -1.88 7.53 -1.65
N THR A 57 -2.54 8.50 -1.03
CA THR A 57 -3.81 9.07 -1.49
C THR A 57 -3.71 9.71 -2.88
N TYR A 58 -2.51 10.10 -3.32
CA TYR A 58 -2.25 10.58 -4.67
C TYR A 58 -2.55 9.54 -5.76
N LEU A 59 -2.68 8.25 -5.43
CA LEU A 59 -3.08 7.18 -6.35
C LEU A 59 -4.56 7.25 -6.76
N ALA A 60 -5.39 8.01 -6.04
CA ALA A 60 -6.78 8.25 -6.42
C ALA A 60 -6.96 9.26 -7.55
N ARG A 61 -5.89 9.89 -8.04
CA ARG A 61 -5.93 10.95 -9.06
C ARG A 61 -5.80 10.45 -10.48
#